data_AF-K9STK8-F1
#
_entry.id   AF-K9STK8-F1
#
_cell.length_a   1.000
_cell.length_b   1.000
_cell.length_c   1.000
_cell.angle_alpha   90.00
_cell.angle_beta   90.00
_cell.angle_gamma   90.00
#
_symmetry.space_group_name_H-M   'P 1'
#
loop_
_entity.id
_entity.type
_entity.pdbx_description
1 polymer ?
#
loop_
_entity_poly.entity_id
_entity_poly.type
_entity_poly.pdbx_seq_one_letter_code
_entity_poly.pdbx_strand_id
1 'polypeptide(L)'
;MKFWLMVLLVLLPLAAQAQNPDALVPLAPSQPSLWWISDRLGEGFIENWIIDQDAKLIRLQVNSQTWLTANYIKRYEIMQKLGNVALENRYDIVVENNRQVKLAQYKYEQGNWQITPPLLGATPFSANSGNFFGLR
;
A
#
# COMPACT_ATOMS: atom_id res chain seq x y z
N MET A 1 26.18 5.65 -69.63
CA MET A 1 24.90 6.34 -69.34
C MET A 1 24.57 6.18 -67.87
N LYS A 2 24.24 7.30 -67.20
CA LYS A 2 23.39 7.44 -65.99
C LYS A 2 23.82 6.72 -64.69
N PHE A 3 24.42 7.42 -63.73
CA PHE A 3 23.82 8.32 -62.70
C PHE A 3 23.38 7.57 -61.42
N TRP A 4 24.25 7.66 -60.40
CA TRP A 4 23.98 7.94 -58.98
C TRP A 4 22.91 7.16 -58.18
N LEU A 5 23.35 6.59 -57.04
CA LEU A 5 22.79 6.97 -55.73
C LEU A 5 23.79 6.61 -54.61
N MET A 6 24.32 7.64 -53.95
CA MET A 6 25.00 7.54 -52.66
C MET A 6 23.98 7.21 -51.57
N VAL A 7 24.26 6.20 -50.75
CA VAL A 7 23.72 6.13 -49.38
C VAL A 7 24.92 6.18 -48.44
N LEU A 8 25.11 7.34 -47.82
CA LEU A 8 26.02 7.52 -46.70
C LEU A 8 25.45 6.73 -45.51
N LEU A 9 26.07 5.60 -45.17
CA LEU A 9 25.77 4.91 -43.92
C LEU A 9 26.48 5.68 -42.80
N VAL A 10 25.71 6.40 -41.99
CA VAL A 10 26.23 7.06 -40.79
C VAL A 10 26.66 5.98 -39.79
N LEU A 11 27.98 5.91 -39.53
CA LEU A 11 28.57 5.17 -38.42
C LEU A 11 28.16 5.84 -37.11
N LEU A 12 27.23 5.24 -36.38
CA LEU A 12 27.12 5.47 -34.94
C LEU A 12 28.15 4.57 -34.24
N PRO A 13 29.04 5.10 -33.39
CA PRO A 13 29.85 4.23 -32.55
C PRO A 13 28.90 3.49 -31.60
N LEU A 14 28.95 2.16 -31.61
CA LEU A 14 28.53 1.36 -30.46
C LEU A 14 29.47 1.76 -29.32
N ALA A 15 29.14 2.85 -28.63
CA ALA A 15 29.67 3.11 -27.31
C ALA A 15 29.23 1.91 -26.46
N ALA A 16 30.21 1.10 -26.09
CA ALA A 16 30.06 -0.05 -25.23
C ALA A 16 29.15 0.32 -24.06
N GLN A 17 27.97 -0.30 -24.00
CA GLN A 17 27.26 -0.41 -22.74
C GLN A 17 28.11 -1.36 -21.89
N ALA A 18 28.98 -0.78 -21.07
CA ALA A 18 29.69 -1.50 -20.03
C ALA A 18 28.63 -2.17 -19.15
N GLN A 19 28.51 -3.49 -19.29
CA GLN A 19 27.78 -4.32 -18.36
C GLN A 19 28.54 -4.24 -17.03
N ASN A 20 28.03 -3.45 -16.08
CA ASN A 20 28.53 -3.45 -14.71
C ASN A 20 28.34 -4.87 -14.16
N PRO A 21 29.40 -5.64 -13.88
CA PRO A 21 29.29 -7.03 -13.43
C PRO A 21 28.73 -7.15 -12.01
N ASP A 22 28.62 -6.02 -11.29
CA ASP A 22 28.27 -5.96 -9.87
C ASP A 22 26.82 -5.53 -9.61
N ALA A 23 25.91 -5.73 -10.57
CA ALA A 23 24.48 -5.67 -10.29
C ALA A 23 24.09 -6.89 -9.42
N LEU A 24 24.41 -6.82 -8.13
CA LEU A 24 23.98 -7.79 -7.12
C LEU A 24 22.45 -7.74 -7.03
N VAL A 25 21.77 -8.54 -7.85
CA VAL A 25 20.36 -8.87 -7.63
C VAL A 25 20.29 -9.54 -6.26
N PRO A 26 19.55 -8.97 -5.27
CA PRO A 26 19.44 -9.61 -3.97
C PRO A 26 18.83 -11.00 -4.15
N LEU A 27 19.60 -12.05 -3.85
CA LEU A 27 19.18 -13.46 -3.92
C LEU A 27 18.32 -13.87 -2.73
N ALA A 28 18.23 -13.02 -1.70
CA ALA A 28 17.28 -13.17 -0.61
C ALA A 28 15.96 -12.51 -1.00
N PRO A 29 14.80 -13.14 -0.77
CA PRO A 29 13.52 -12.45 -0.89
C PRO A 29 13.59 -11.21 0.01
N SER A 30 13.54 -10.03 -0.60
CA SER A 30 13.45 -8.79 0.15
C SER A 30 12.13 -8.83 0.92
N GLN A 31 12.21 -8.68 2.23
CA GLN A 31 11.05 -8.59 3.09
C GLN A 31 10.18 -7.43 2.57
N PRO A 32 8.88 -7.67 2.30
CA PRO A 32 8.07 -6.68 1.63
C PRO A 32 7.95 -5.44 2.50
N SER A 33 8.43 -4.30 1.98
CA SER A 33 8.28 -3.02 2.66
C SER A 33 6.80 -2.64 2.74
N LEU A 34 6.45 -1.81 3.71
CA LEU A 34 5.08 -1.26 3.85
C LEU A 34 4.54 -0.70 2.54
N TRP A 35 5.41 -0.11 1.71
CA TRP A 35 5.10 0.41 0.38
C TRP A 35 4.58 -0.67 -0.58
N TRP A 36 5.24 -1.83 -0.64
CA TRP A 36 4.81 -2.96 -1.50
C TRP A 36 3.47 -3.53 -1.03
N ILE A 37 3.23 -3.53 0.28
CA ILE A 37 1.98 -4.03 0.85
C ILE A 37 0.84 -3.03 0.65
N SER A 38 1.09 -1.73 0.73
CA SER A 38 0.09 -0.72 0.38
C SER A 38 -0.35 -0.80 -1.09
N ASP A 39 0.61 -1.04 -2.00
CA ASP A 39 0.34 -1.18 -3.43
C ASP A 39 -0.58 -2.38 -3.73
N ARG A 40 -0.39 -3.50 -3.01
CA ARG A 40 -1.20 -4.72 -3.18
C ARG A 40 -2.48 -4.79 -2.34
N LEU A 41 -2.60 -4.02 -1.26
CA LEU A 41 -3.72 -4.12 -0.32
C LEU A 41 -5.04 -3.59 -0.86
N GLY A 42 -5.00 -2.79 -1.92
CA GLY A 42 -6.19 -2.43 -2.67
C GLY A 42 -5.95 -1.18 -3.49
N GLU A 43 -6.03 -1.35 -4.81
CA GLU A 43 -6.23 -0.27 -5.76
C GLU A 43 -7.29 0.71 -5.21
N GLY A 44 -6.86 1.90 -4.79
CA GLY A 44 -7.75 2.99 -4.33
C GLY A 44 -8.10 3.03 -2.84
N PHE A 45 -7.59 2.14 -1.99
CA PHE A 45 -7.90 2.19 -0.54
C PHE A 45 -6.98 3.12 0.24
N ILE A 46 -5.69 3.09 -0.08
CA ILE A 46 -4.65 3.92 0.54
C ILE A 46 -4.36 5.09 -0.39
N GLU A 47 -4.48 6.30 0.15
CA GLU A 47 -4.23 7.54 -0.60
C GLU A 47 -2.81 8.07 -0.40
N ASN A 48 -2.29 7.92 0.83
CA ASN A 48 -0.96 8.41 1.19
C ASN A 48 -0.46 7.69 2.45
N TRP A 49 0.84 7.80 2.72
CA TRP A 49 1.44 7.30 3.95
C TRP A 49 2.70 8.09 4.30
N ILE A 50 2.95 8.24 5.60
CA ILE A 50 4.11 8.95 6.15
C ILE A 50 4.70 8.10 7.27
N ILE A 51 6.03 7.98 7.28
CA ILE A 51 6.77 7.31 8.35
C ILE A 51 7.40 8.37 9.25
N ASP A 52 7.10 8.29 10.53
CA ASP A 52 7.82 8.97 11.59
C ASP A 52 8.82 7.96 12.20
N GLN A 53 10.09 8.14 11.88
CA GLN A 53 11.14 7.21 12.30
C GLN A 53 11.45 7.31 13.79
N ASP A 54 11.36 8.52 14.35
CA ASP A 54 11.68 8.80 15.76
C ASP A 54 10.58 8.25 16.66
N ALA A 55 9.32 8.47 16.29
CA ALA A 55 8.17 7.95 17.03
C ALA A 55 7.87 6.46 16.75
N LYS A 56 8.61 5.83 15.82
CA LYS A 56 8.32 4.49 15.30
C LYS A 56 6.85 4.34 14.91
N LEU A 57 6.34 5.30 14.15
CA LEU A 57 4.93 5.38 13.79
C LEU A 57 4.74 5.53 12.28
N ILE A 58 3.81 4.77 11.73
CA ILE A 58 3.35 4.90 10.35
C ILE A 58 1.96 5.54 10.39
N ARG A 59 1.81 6.68 9.73
CA ARG A 59 0.52 7.29 9.45
C ARG A 59 0.06 6.89 8.07
N LEU A 60 -1.08 6.23 7.98
CA LEU A 60 -1.68 5.77 6.75
C LEU A 60 -2.96 6.55 6.46
N GLN A 61 -2.97 7.31 5.38
CA GLN A 61 -4.17 7.99 4.90
C GLN A 61 -4.93 7.06 3.97
N VAL A 62 -6.20 6.82 4.29
CA VAL A 62 -7.11 6.01 3.47
C VAL A 62 -8.18 6.85 2.82
N ASN A 63 -8.70 6.37 1.69
CA ASN A 63 -9.85 6.96 1.05
C ASN A 63 -11.08 6.80 1.94
N SER A 64 -11.64 7.92 2.39
CA SER A 64 -12.75 7.96 3.36
C SER A 64 -13.97 7.16 2.88
N GLN A 65 -14.32 7.28 1.58
CA GLN A 65 -15.48 6.58 1.02
C GLN A 65 -15.26 5.07 1.01
N THR A 66 -14.08 4.64 0.59
CA THR A 66 -13.73 3.22 0.51
C THR A 66 -13.63 2.60 1.90
N TRP A 67 -13.06 3.32 2.88
CA TRP A 67 -13.06 2.90 4.28
C TRP A 67 -14.49 2.73 4.83
N LEU A 68 -15.35 3.73 4.63
CA LEU A 68 -16.73 3.72 5.15
C LEU A 68 -17.59 2.62 4.54
N THR A 69 -17.40 2.31 3.26
CA THR A 69 -18.14 1.23 2.56
C THR A 69 -17.59 -0.16 2.86
N ALA A 70 -16.34 -0.28 3.30
CA ALA A 70 -15.77 -1.55 3.74
C ALA A 70 -16.49 -2.09 4.98
N ASN A 71 -16.86 -3.36 4.96
CA ASN A 71 -17.39 -4.05 6.13
C ASN A 71 -16.28 -4.35 7.15
N TYR A 72 -16.67 -4.86 8.32
CA TYR A 72 -15.74 -5.22 9.40
C TYR A 72 -14.61 -6.14 8.92
N ILE A 73 -14.94 -7.21 8.20
CA ILE A 73 -13.96 -8.21 7.73
C ILE A 73 -12.90 -7.54 6.87
N LYS A 74 -13.30 -6.70 5.92
CA LYS A 74 -12.37 -6.01 5.04
C LYS A 74 -11.46 -5.04 5.80
N ARG A 75 -12.00 -4.26 6.74
CA ARG A 75 -11.19 -3.35 7.57
C ARG A 75 -10.21 -4.13 8.45
N TYR A 76 -10.65 -5.23 9.06
CA TYR A 76 -9.81 -6.08 9.88
C TYR A 76 -8.68 -6.73 9.09
N GLU A 77 -8.97 -7.30 7.91
CA GLU A 77 -7.95 -7.89 7.04
C GLU A 77 -6.84 -6.90 6.68
N ILE A 78 -7.21 -5.65 6.38
CA ILE A 78 -6.25 -4.58 6.07
C ILE A 78 -5.40 -4.26 7.31
N MET A 79 -6.05 -4.02 8.45
CA MET A 79 -5.35 -3.72 9.70
C MET A 79 -4.40 -4.86 10.11
N GLN A 80 -4.83 -6.11 9.94
CA GLN A 80 -4.00 -7.27 10.27
C GLN A 80 -2.81 -7.40 9.32
N LYS A 81 -3.02 -7.24 8.01
CA LYS A 81 -1.93 -7.29 7.03
C LYS A 81 -0.92 -6.19 7.27
N LEU A 82 -1.35 -4.95 7.47
CA LEU A 82 -0.46 -3.83 7.81
C LEU A 82 0.27 -4.07 9.14
N GLY A 83 -0.46 -4.54 10.15
CA GLY A 83 0.07 -4.87 11.47
C GLY A 83 1.20 -5.89 11.42
N ASN A 84 1.08 -6.92 10.60
CA ASN A 84 2.13 -7.93 10.43
C ASN A 84 3.44 -7.31 9.92
N VAL A 85 3.37 -6.35 8.98
CA VAL A 85 4.56 -5.67 8.44
C VAL A 85 5.18 -4.73 9.45
N ALA A 86 4.34 -3.99 10.16
CA ALA A 86 4.80 -3.05 11.17
C ALA A 86 5.41 -3.78 12.37
N LEU A 87 4.89 -4.96 12.71
CA LEU A 87 5.42 -5.82 13.77
C LEU A 87 6.87 -6.26 13.51
N GLU A 88 7.19 -6.62 12.28
CA GLU A 88 8.55 -6.99 11.87
C GLU A 88 9.56 -5.87 12.12
N ASN A 89 9.13 -4.61 11.99
CA ASN A 89 9.97 -3.43 12.12
C ASN A 89 9.75 -2.67 13.45
N ARG A 90 8.86 -3.18 14.32
CA ARG A 90 8.44 -2.55 15.59
C ARG A 90 7.87 -1.14 15.43
N TYR A 91 7.05 -0.92 14.42
CA TYR A 91 6.30 0.32 14.23
C TYR A 91 4.85 0.20 14.70
N ASP A 92 4.32 1.27 15.27
CA ASP A 92 2.89 1.48 15.40
C ASP A 92 2.31 1.92 14.05
N ILE A 93 1.02 1.66 13.82
CA ILE A 93 0.28 2.20 12.67
C ILE A 93 -0.92 2.98 13.17
N VAL A 94 -1.14 4.15 12.60
CA VAL A 94 -2.38 4.91 12.73
C VAL A 94 -2.98 5.09 11.35
N VAL A 95 -4.23 4.68 11.20
CA VAL A 95 -5.02 4.87 9.99
C VAL A 95 -5.91 6.09 10.17
N GLU A 96 -5.81 7.01 9.22
CA GLU A 96 -6.51 8.29 9.24
C GLU A 96 -7.28 8.50 7.93
N ASN A 97 -8.38 9.23 8.00
CA ASN A 97 -9.06 9.68 6.79
C ASN A 97 -8.33 10.90 6.16
N ASN A 98 -8.83 11.36 5.02
CA ASN A 98 -8.29 12.55 4.33
C ASN A 98 -8.37 13.87 5.12
N ARG A 99 -9.08 13.89 6.26
CA ARG A 99 -9.14 15.02 7.21
C ARG A 99 -8.28 14.77 8.45
N GLN A 100 -7.38 13.80 8.41
CA GLN A 100 -6.50 13.39 9.53
C GLN A 100 -7.27 12.93 10.78
N VAL A 101 -8.52 12.50 10.61
CA VAL A 101 -9.29 11.88 11.71
C VAL A 101 -8.84 10.44 11.84
N LYS A 102 -8.36 10.08 13.04
CA LYS A 102 -7.98 8.70 13.36
C LYS A 102 -9.18 7.76 13.28
N LEU A 103 -9.07 6.75 12.42
CA LEU A 103 -10.08 5.71 12.20
C LEU A 103 -9.72 4.42 12.93
N ALA A 104 -8.43 4.07 12.93
CA ALA A 104 -7.93 2.86 13.54
C ALA A 104 -6.45 3.01 13.94
N GLN A 105 -6.00 2.13 14.82
CA GLN A 105 -4.63 2.06 15.29
C GLN A 105 -4.23 0.60 15.50
N TYR A 106 -3.02 0.24 15.06
CA TYR A 106 -2.34 -1.00 15.41
C TYR A 106 -1.14 -0.63 16.29
N LYS A 107 -1.17 -1.01 17.55
CA LYS A 107 -0.14 -0.58 18.52
C LYS A 107 0.20 -1.70 19.49
N TYR A 108 1.46 -1.72 19.94
CA TYR A 108 1.88 -2.57 21.04
C TYR A 108 1.50 -1.92 22.37
N GLU A 109 0.55 -2.53 23.08
CA GLU A 109 0.04 -2.04 24.36
C GLU A 109 -0.19 -3.22 25.31
N GLN A 110 0.21 -3.06 26.58
CA GLN A 110 0.02 -4.08 27.63
C GLN A 110 0.59 -5.47 27.27
N GLY A 111 1.73 -5.51 26.59
CA GLY A 111 2.41 -6.76 26.24
C GLY A 111 1.86 -7.47 25.00
N ASN A 112 0.90 -6.88 24.29
CA ASN A 112 0.30 -7.47 23.09
C ASN A 112 0.10 -6.43 21.99
N TRP A 113 0.06 -6.86 20.73
CA TRP A 113 -0.36 -6.01 19.63
C TRP A 113 -1.87 -5.96 19.54
N GLN A 114 -2.43 -4.76 19.46
CA GLN A 114 -3.87 -4.53 19.52
C GLN A 114 -4.34 -3.62 18.38
N ILE A 115 -5.54 -3.90 17.89
CA ILE A 115 -6.27 -3.06 16.94
C ILE A 115 -7.35 -2.28 17.69
N THR A 116 -7.31 -0.95 17.59
CA THR A 116 -8.25 -0.05 18.28
C THR A 116 -8.86 0.95 17.29
N PRO A 117 -10.20 1.18 17.29
CA PRO A 117 -11.19 0.49 18.12
C PRO A 117 -11.46 -0.94 17.62
N PRO A 118 -11.87 -1.89 18.49
CA PRO A 118 -12.05 -3.30 18.11
C PRO A 118 -13.03 -3.53 16.96
N LEU A 119 -14.08 -2.70 16.85
CA LEU A 119 -15.08 -2.80 15.78
C LEU A 119 -14.69 -2.04 14.51
N LEU A 120 -13.59 -1.28 14.51
CA LEU A 120 -13.13 -0.50 13.35
C LEU A 120 -14.21 0.40 12.74
N GLY A 121 -15.12 0.93 13.57
CA GLY A 121 -16.26 1.72 13.13
C GLY A 121 -17.31 0.96 12.33
N ALA A 122 -17.29 -0.38 12.34
CA ALA A 122 -18.32 -1.21 11.76
C ALA A 122 -19.45 -1.42 12.78
N THR A 123 -20.68 -1.41 12.32
CA THR A 123 -21.81 -1.93 13.09
C THR A 123 -21.85 -3.46 12.87
N PRO A 124 -21.76 -4.30 13.91
CA PRO A 124 -21.59 -5.74 13.76
C PRO A 124 -22.78 -6.48 13.10
N PHE A 125 -23.83 -5.76 12.69
CA PHE A 125 -25.05 -6.31 12.08
C PHE A 125 -25.74 -5.31 11.14
N SER A 126 -24.97 -4.60 10.29
CA SER A 126 -25.61 -3.93 9.15
C SER A 126 -26.14 -5.03 8.22
N ALA A 127 -27.44 -5.34 8.34
CA ALA A 127 -28.16 -6.00 7.26
C ALA A 127 -27.88 -5.16 6.03
N ASN A 128 -27.23 -5.75 5.04
CA ASN A 128 -27.06 -5.14 3.73
C ASN A 128 -28.46 -4.74 3.27
N SER A 129 -28.83 -3.47 3.45
CA SER A 129 -30.07 -2.91 2.92
C SER A 129 -29.84 -2.69 1.43
N GLY A 130 -29.49 -3.76 0.72
CA GLY A 130 -29.72 -3.82 -0.72
C GLY A 130 -31.19 -3.47 -0.90
N ASN A 131 -31.46 -2.47 -1.73
CA ASN A 131 -32.79 -1.97 -2.05
C ASN A 131 -33.84 -3.11 -2.13
N PHE A 132 -34.56 -3.35 -1.03
CA PHE A 132 -35.70 -4.27 -0.96
C PHE A 132 -37.04 -3.56 -1.21
N PHE A 133 -37.01 -2.28 -1.63
CA PHE A 133 -38.21 -1.53 -2.03
C PHE A 133 -38.22 -1.37 -3.55
N GLY A 134 -38.50 -2.48 -4.22
CA GLY A 134 -38.70 -2.57 -5.66
C GLY A 134 -39.62 -3.74 -6.00
N LEU A 135 -40.72 -3.89 -5.26
CA LEU A 135 -41.82 -4.76 -5.66
C LEU A 135 -43.14 -4.01 -5.53
N ARG A 136 -43.65 -3.66 -6.73
CA ARG A 136 -45.03 -3.26 -7.10
C ARG A 136 -45.42 -1.81 -6.90
#